data_AF-A0AAU8H9L4-F1
#
_entry.id   AF-A0AAU8H9L4-F1
#
_cell.length_a   1.000
_cell.length_b   1.000
_cell.length_c   1.000
_cell.angle_alpha   90.00
_cell.angle_beta   90.00
_cell.angle_gamma   90.00
#
_symmetry.space_group_name_H-M   'P 1'
#
loop_
_entity.id
_entity.type
_entity.pdbx_description
1 polymer ?
#
loop_
_entity_poly.entity_id
_entity_poly.type
_entity_poly.pdbx_seq_one_letter_code
_entity_poly.pdbx_strand_id
1 'polypeptide(L)'
;MRLKLALAVVTAALASVIVLPAAAQAAPDSLACAAAGSYSKVVDGTPTTFWLVGSVSTYRYWHVVDATSDNYQRSYVVRCSGETVVTATDLAVTATGGDRCGSTSTTQFQYVGARTGLEPNPGWPGFYLEYEYHYWHVKRWVWSGFFGYWTYDHSELARCLI
;
A
#
# COMPACT_ATOMS: atom_id res chain seq x y z
N MET A 1 39.10 -60.44 -5.86
CA MET A 1 37.87 -60.62 -6.66
C MET A 1 37.15 -59.29 -6.73
N ARG A 2 36.71 -58.91 -7.93
CA ARG A 2 35.96 -57.69 -8.26
C ARG A 2 34.52 -57.84 -7.75
N LEU A 3 33.92 -56.76 -7.23
CA LEU A 3 32.56 -56.38 -7.62
C LEU A 3 32.36 -54.87 -7.41
N LYS A 4 32.23 -54.17 -8.54
CA LYS A 4 31.61 -52.85 -8.68
C LYS A 4 30.09 -53.04 -8.61
N LEU A 5 29.36 -52.00 -8.18
CA LEU A 5 27.99 -51.58 -8.53
C LEU A 5 27.38 -50.89 -7.29
N ALA A 6 26.64 -49.79 -7.34
CA ALA A 6 26.41 -48.76 -8.35
C ALA A 6 25.78 -47.58 -7.59
N LEU A 7 26.02 -46.40 -8.12
CA LEU A 7 25.55 -45.09 -7.66
C LEU A 7 24.01 -45.01 -7.81
N ALA A 8 23.30 -44.54 -6.79
CA ALA A 8 21.93 -44.04 -6.92
C ALA A 8 21.79 -42.73 -6.14
N VAL A 9 22.13 -41.65 -6.80
CA VAL A 9 21.83 -40.27 -6.37
C VAL A 9 20.32 -40.08 -6.54
N VAL A 10 19.58 -40.08 -5.45
CA VAL A 10 18.21 -39.55 -5.43
C VAL A 10 18.28 -38.17 -4.81
N THR A 11 18.57 -37.18 -5.65
CA THR A 11 18.29 -35.77 -5.34
C THR A 11 16.78 -35.61 -5.29
N ALA A 12 16.20 -35.69 -4.09
CA ALA A 12 14.89 -35.13 -3.84
C ALA A 12 15.02 -33.61 -3.91
N ALA A 13 14.80 -33.05 -5.10
CA ALA A 13 14.59 -31.63 -5.28
C ALA A 13 13.31 -31.26 -4.53
N LEU A 14 13.46 -30.86 -3.26
CA LEU A 14 12.49 -30.06 -2.55
C LEU A 14 12.34 -28.76 -3.36
N ALA A 15 11.36 -28.74 -4.24
CA ALA A 15 10.80 -27.54 -4.83
C ALA A 15 10.25 -26.69 -3.69
N SER A 16 11.15 -26.00 -3.02
CA SER A 16 10.85 -24.86 -2.19
C SER A 16 10.26 -23.86 -3.17
N VAL A 17 8.94 -23.74 -3.19
CA VAL A 17 8.27 -22.60 -3.81
C VAL A 17 8.71 -21.41 -2.96
N ILE A 18 9.88 -20.88 -3.29
CA ILE A 18 10.28 -19.54 -2.90
C ILE A 18 9.30 -18.67 -3.64
N VAL A 19 8.19 -18.33 -2.97
CA VAL A 19 7.42 -17.15 -3.31
C VAL A 19 8.43 -16.03 -3.15
N LEU A 20 9.09 -15.67 -4.25
CA LEU A 20 9.90 -14.47 -4.33
C LEU A 20 9.02 -13.36 -3.75
N PRO A 21 9.47 -12.63 -2.72
CA PRO A 21 8.77 -11.41 -2.37
C PRO A 21 8.73 -10.60 -3.67
N ALA A 22 7.53 -10.21 -4.09
CA ALA A 22 7.36 -9.21 -5.13
C ALA A 22 8.39 -8.13 -4.84
N ALA A 23 9.25 -7.86 -5.84
CA ALA A 23 10.40 -6.98 -5.69
C ALA A 23 9.98 -5.81 -4.80
N ALA A 24 10.67 -5.65 -3.66
CA ALA A 24 10.46 -4.50 -2.82
C ALA A 24 10.81 -3.31 -3.71
N GLN A 25 9.80 -2.74 -4.36
CA GLN A 25 9.93 -1.52 -5.12
C GLN A 25 10.54 -0.55 -4.11
N ALA A 26 11.77 -0.13 -4.36
CA ALA A 26 12.40 0.89 -3.53
C ALA A 26 11.38 2.01 -3.44
N ALA A 27 11.04 2.39 -2.21
CA ALA A 27 10.09 3.47 -2.02
C ALA A 27 10.56 4.65 -2.87
N PRO A 28 9.70 5.29 -3.68
CA PRO A 28 10.13 6.45 -4.42
C PRO A 28 10.82 7.40 -3.44
N ASP A 29 12.01 7.92 -3.81
CA ASP A 29 12.97 8.68 -2.95
C ASP A 29 12.39 9.95 -2.30
N SER A 30 11.09 10.16 -2.47
CA SER A 30 10.32 11.26 -1.95
C SER A 30 9.37 10.85 -0.83
N LEU A 31 9.17 9.56 -0.52
CA LEU A 31 8.31 9.13 0.59
C LEU A 31 9.01 9.24 1.95
N ALA A 32 8.27 9.72 2.95
CA ALA A 32 8.78 9.92 4.30
C ALA A 32 8.05 9.04 5.34
N CYS A 33 8.74 8.74 6.44
CA CYS A 33 8.14 8.08 7.61
C CYS A 33 7.48 9.06 8.58
N ALA A 34 7.84 10.34 8.50
CA ALA A 34 7.28 11.42 9.29
C ALA A 34 7.18 12.69 8.44
N ALA A 35 6.03 13.35 8.47
CA ALA A 35 5.88 14.76 8.11
C ALA A 35 4.69 15.37 8.86
N ALA A 36 4.72 16.68 9.05
CA ALA A 36 3.62 17.42 9.64
C ALA A 36 2.53 17.67 8.59
N GLY A 37 1.62 16.72 8.42
CA GLY A 37 0.48 16.84 7.51
C GLY A 37 0.82 16.66 6.04
N SER A 38 1.74 17.45 5.49
CA SER A 38 2.20 17.30 4.10
C SER A 38 3.59 17.88 3.86
N TYR A 39 4.13 17.58 2.68
CA TYR A 39 5.29 18.25 2.10
C TYR A 39 5.21 18.22 0.58
N SER A 40 5.92 19.14 -0.06
CA SER A 40 6.00 19.22 -1.52
C SER A 40 7.43 19.03 -1.99
N LYS A 41 7.61 18.37 -3.12
CA LYS A 41 8.90 18.16 -3.78
C LYS A 41 8.69 18.06 -5.28
N VAL A 42 9.72 18.40 -6.06
CA VAL A 42 9.72 18.13 -7.49
C VAL A 42 10.14 16.68 -7.73
N VAL A 43 9.27 15.89 -8.36
CA VAL A 43 9.53 14.48 -8.72
C VAL A 43 9.51 14.39 -10.24
N ASP A 44 10.63 13.96 -10.83
CA ASP A 44 10.78 13.83 -12.29
C ASP A 44 10.40 15.10 -13.08
N GLY A 45 10.66 16.27 -12.49
CA GLY A 45 10.34 17.58 -13.09
C GLY A 45 8.91 18.08 -12.81
N THR A 46 8.06 17.29 -12.15
CA THR A 46 6.70 17.68 -11.78
C THR A 46 6.63 18.13 -10.31
N PRO A 47 6.09 19.32 -10.01
CA PRO A 47 5.76 19.70 -8.65
C PRO A 47 4.71 18.76 -8.05
N THR A 48 5.05 18.07 -6.97
CA THR A 48 4.21 17.03 -6.36
C THR A 48 4.05 17.31 -4.86
N THR A 49 2.83 17.17 -4.35
CA THR A 49 2.54 17.28 -2.92
C THR A 49 2.14 15.92 -2.34
N PHE A 50 2.76 15.57 -1.22
CA PHE A 50 2.52 14.35 -0.46
C PHE A 50 1.78 14.71 0.82
N TRP A 51 0.55 14.23 0.96
CA TRP A 51 -0.29 14.40 2.14
C TRP A 51 -0.28 13.13 3.00
N LEU A 52 0.10 13.26 4.27
CA LEU A 52 -0.07 12.20 5.24
C LEU A 52 -1.55 12.10 5.59
N VAL A 53 -2.18 10.99 5.20
CA VAL A 53 -3.59 10.74 5.51
C VAL A 53 -3.74 10.22 6.94
N GLY A 54 -2.87 9.30 7.32
CA GLY A 54 -2.91 8.69 8.64
C GLY A 54 -1.87 7.61 8.83
N SER A 55 -1.97 6.94 9.98
CA SER A 55 -1.01 5.91 10.37
C SER A 55 -1.66 4.79 11.18
N VAL A 56 -1.13 3.59 11.02
CA VAL A 56 -1.48 2.43 11.84
C VAL A 56 -0.19 1.70 12.19
N SER A 57 0.20 1.72 13.46
CA SER A 57 1.47 1.13 13.92
C SER A 57 2.66 1.70 13.11
N THR A 58 3.45 0.83 12.48
CA THR A 58 4.59 1.20 11.61
C THR A 58 4.18 1.67 10.21
N TYR A 59 2.89 1.64 9.86
CA TYR A 59 2.42 2.00 8.52
C TYR A 59 2.02 3.48 8.44
N ARG A 60 2.32 4.12 7.31
CA ARG A 60 1.99 5.50 6.95
C ARG A 60 1.29 5.49 5.60
N TYR A 61 0.22 6.26 5.49
CA TYR A 61 -0.60 6.32 4.30
C TYR A 61 -0.49 7.70 3.68
N TRP A 62 -0.06 7.75 2.43
CA TRP A 62 0.23 8.99 1.71
C TRP A 62 -0.68 9.12 0.51
N HIS A 63 -1.29 10.30 0.38
CA HIS A 63 -2.03 10.74 -0.79
C HIS A 63 -1.14 11.69 -1.58
N VAL A 64 -1.02 11.49 -2.89
CA VAL A 64 -0.10 12.25 -3.72
C VAL A 64 -0.88 12.93 -4.83
N VAL A 65 -0.69 14.25 -4.90
CA VAL A 65 -1.36 15.13 -5.84
C VAL A 65 -0.33 15.93 -6.62
N ASP A 66 -0.73 16.38 -7.79
CA ASP A 66 -0.05 17.44 -8.51
C ASP A 66 -0.12 18.74 -7.68
N ALA A 67 1.04 19.33 -7.36
CA ALA A 67 1.08 20.49 -6.46
C ALA A 67 0.48 21.77 -7.08
N THR A 68 0.25 21.79 -8.40
CA THR A 68 -0.30 22.96 -9.10
C THR A 68 -1.80 22.86 -9.34
N SER A 69 -2.33 21.65 -9.46
CA SER A 69 -3.72 21.41 -9.83
C SER A 69 -4.52 20.62 -8.80
N ASP A 70 -3.88 20.11 -7.74
CA ASP A 70 -4.48 19.20 -6.76
C ASP A 70 -5.08 17.92 -7.38
N ASN A 71 -4.69 17.64 -8.63
CA ASN A 71 -5.09 16.44 -9.33
C ASN A 71 -4.46 15.24 -8.66
N TYR A 72 -5.28 14.26 -8.33
CA TYR A 72 -4.84 12.99 -7.81
C TYR A 72 -3.84 12.35 -8.77
N GLN A 73 -2.68 11.94 -8.24
CA GLN A 73 -1.68 11.21 -9.00
C GLN A 73 -1.60 9.76 -8.55
N ARG A 74 -1.48 9.53 -7.24
CA ARG A 74 -1.20 8.21 -6.68
C ARG A 74 -1.38 8.18 -5.16
N SER A 75 -1.42 6.98 -4.60
CA SER A 75 -1.46 6.76 -3.16
C SER A 75 -0.42 5.73 -2.78
N TYR A 76 0.12 5.83 -1.57
CA TYR A 76 1.11 4.89 -1.05
C TYR A 76 0.77 4.42 0.34
N VAL A 77 1.15 3.18 0.63
CA VAL A 77 1.36 2.71 1.98
C VAL A 77 2.85 2.45 2.19
N VAL A 78 3.39 3.00 3.28
CA VAL A 78 4.80 2.91 3.63
C VAL A 78 4.93 2.27 5.00
N ARG A 79 5.80 1.27 5.14
CA ARG A 79 6.18 0.71 6.43
C ARG A 79 7.49 1.31 6.89
N CYS A 80 7.51 1.76 8.13
CA CYS A 80 8.62 2.49 8.72
C CYS A 80 9.25 1.73 9.89
N SER A 81 10.56 1.92 10.06
CA SER A 81 11.30 1.54 11.26
C SER A 81 12.03 2.77 11.77
N GLY A 82 11.46 3.44 12.78
CA GLY A 82 11.85 4.80 13.13
C GLY A 82 11.56 5.74 11.95
N GLU A 83 12.59 6.44 11.48
CA GLU A 83 12.51 7.36 10.33
C GLU A 83 12.84 6.68 8.99
N THR A 84 13.27 5.43 9.02
CA THR A 84 13.68 4.70 7.81
C THR A 84 12.49 4.00 7.16
N VAL A 85 12.34 4.21 5.86
CA VAL A 85 11.38 3.46 5.04
C VAL A 85 11.89 2.04 4.84
N VAL A 86 11.15 1.05 5.33
CA VAL A 86 11.46 -0.38 5.17
C VAL A 86 10.85 -0.93 3.88
N THR A 87 9.60 -0.56 3.62
CA THR A 87 8.90 -0.92 2.38
C THR A 87 7.97 0.22 1.99
N ALA A 88 7.78 0.43 0.70
CA ALA A 88 6.64 1.19 0.21
C ALA A 88 5.94 0.44 -0.91
N THR A 89 4.65 0.69 -1.04
CA THR A 89 3.81 0.02 -2.02
C THR A 89 2.82 1.03 -2.56
N ASP A 90 2.74 1.13 -3.89
CA ASP A 90 1.66 1.84 -4.57
C ASP A 90 0.33 1.23 -4.16
N LEU A 91 -0.59 2.06 -3.72
CA LEU A 91 -1.91 1.66 -3.27
C LEU A 91 -2.91 1.92 -4.39
N ALA A 92 -3.18 0.89 -5.18
CA ALA A 92 -4.18 0.95 -6.23
C ALA A 92 -5.60 1.07 -5.64
N VAL A 93 -6.49 1.72 -6.38
CA VAL A 93 -7.91 1.77 -6.04
C VAL A 93 -8.50 0.36 -6.16
N THR A 94 -8.98 -0.19 -5.05
CA THR A 94 -9.56 -1.55 -4.98
C THR A 94 -11.08 -1.53 -4.86
N ALA A 95 -11.68 -0.38 -4.54
CA ALA A 95 -13.13 -0.21 -4.44
C ALA A 95 -13.57 1.18 -4.91
N THR A 96 -14.80 1.29 -5.39
CA THR A 96 -15.39 2.58 -5.81
C THR A 96 -16.78 2.83 -5.21
N GLY A 97 -17.12 2.11 -4.13
CA GLY A 97 -18.45 2.15 -3.52
C GLY A 97 -18.61 1.21 -2.34
N GLY A 98 -19.83 1.18 -1.80
CA GLY A 98 -20.22 0.30 -0.68
C GLY A 98 -19.55 0.68 0.64
N ASP A 99 -19.37 -0.31 1.52
CA ASP A 99 -18.85 -0.11 2.88
C ASP A 99 -17.46 0.53 2.93
N ARG A 100 -16.71 0.48 1.83
CA ARG A 100 -15.36 1.06 1.71
C ARG A 100 -15.37 2.58 1.58
N CYS A 101 -16.51 3.17 1.24
CA CYS A 101 -16.74 4.61 1.25
C CYS A 101 -17.25 5.13 2.61
N GLY A 102 -17.35 4.25 3.61
CA GLY A 102 -17.60 4.66 4.99
C GLY A 102 -16.32 4.98 5.75
N SER A 103 -16.46 5.22 7.05
CA SER A 103 -15.36 5.41 8.00
C SER A 103 -15.42 4.45 9.20
N THR A 104 -16.36 3.50 9.18
CA THR A 104 -16.62 2.59 10.29
C THR A 104 -15.59 1.46 10.33
N SER A 105 -14.76 1.43 11.38
CA SER A 105 -13.81 0.34 11.59
C SER A 105 -14.45 -0.92 12.16
N THR A 106 -13.89 -2.07 11.80
CA THR A 106 -14.17 -3.39 12.36
C THR A 106 -12.87 -4.03 12.87
N THR A 107 -12.95 -5.24 13.42
CA THR A 107 -11.77 -6.01 13.83
C THR A 107 -10.84 -6.35 12.66
N GLN A 108 -11.43 -6.64 11.49
CA GLN A 108 -10.70 -6.97 10.26
C GLN A 108 -10.28 -5.73 9.47
N PHE A 109 -11.14 -4.72 9.40
CA PHE A 109 -10.93 -3.53 8.58
C PHE A 109 -10.82 -2.29 9.44
N GLN A 110 -9.61 -1.75 9.55
CA GLN A 110 -9.39 -0.52 10.31
C GLN A 110 -9.36 0.67 9.36
N TYR A 111 -10.27 1.62 9.55
CA TYR A 111 -10.26 2.89 8.83
C TYR A 111 -9.06 3.72 9.27
N VAL A 112 -8.33 4.25 8.30
CA VAL A 112 -7.12 5.06 8.54
C VAL A 112 -7.44 6.55 8.45
N GLY A 113 -8.23 6.92 7.45
CA GLY A 113 -8.54 8.31 7.12
C GLY A 113 -8.95 8.43 5.66
N ALA A 114 -9.25 9.67 5.25
CA ALA A 114 -9.57 9.98 3.87
C ALA A 114 -8.92 11.29 3.43
N ARG A 115 -8.83 11.46 2.11
CA ARG A 115 -8.36 12.70 1.48
C ARG A 115 -9.10 12.91 0.17
N THR A 116 -9.47 14.15 -0.11
CA THR A 116 -10.05 14.52 -1.39
C THR A 116 -8.96 14.72 -2.44
N GLY A 117 -9.30 14.44 -3.70
CA GLY A 117 -8.44 14.68 -4.85
C GLY A 117 -9.25 14.83 -6.12
N LEU A 118 -8.74 15.63 -7.06
CA LEU A 118 -9.40 15.89 -8.34
C LEU A 118 -8.94 14.89 -9.40
N GLU A 119 -9.87 14.40 -10.22
CA GLU A 119 -9.54 13.64 -11.43
C GLU A 119 -10.23 14.24 -12.66
N PRO A 120 -9.58 14.25 -13.84
CA PRO A 120 -10.24 14.63 -15.09
C PRO A 120 -11.47 13.78 -15.36
N ASN A 121 -12.60 14.41 -15.72
CA ASN A 121 -13.79 13.69 -16.13
C ASN A 121 -13.59 13.11 -17.54
N PRO A 122 -13.58 11.77 -17.72
CA PRO A 122 -13.40 11.16 -19.04
C PRO A 122 -14.55 11.45 -20.00
N GLY A 123 -15.75 11.74 -19.48
CA GLY A 123 -16.94 12.05 -20.29
C GLY A 123 -17.03 13.51 -20.70
N TRP A 124 -16.26 14.41 -20.09
CA TRP A 124 -16.34 15.84 -20.38
C TRP A 124 -14.99 16.56 -20.20
N PRO A 125 -14.20 16.72 -21.28
CA PRO A 125 -12.91 17.40 -21.21
C PRO A 125 -13.03 18.82 -20.64
N GLY A 126 -12.17 19.16 -19.68
CA GLY A 126 -12.19 20.44 -18.98
C GLY A 126 -13.01 20.46 -17.69
N PHE A 127 -13.75 19.39 -17.38
CA PHE A 127 -14.39 19.20 -16.08
C PHE A 127 -13.60 18.19 -15.24
N TYR A 128 -13.51 18.48 -13.94
CA TYR A 128 -12.89 17.61 -12.95
C TYR A 128 -13.96 17.04 -12.02
N LEU A 129 -13.80 15.79 -11.64
CA LEU A 129 -14.58 15.15 -10.60
C LEU A 129 -13.77 15.16 -9.31
N GLU A 130 -14.43 15.51 -8.21
CA GLU A 130 -13.85 15.39 -6.89
C GLU A 130 -14.20 14.02 -6.31
N TYR A 131 -13.17 13.31 -5.86
CA TYR A 131 -13.33 12.03 -5.19
C TYR A 131 -12.75 12.10 -3.79
N GLU A 132 -13.41 11.45 -2.85
CA GLU A 132 -12.87 11.16 -1.54
C GLU A 132 -12.19 9.77 -1.57
N TYR A 133 -10.91 9.74 -1.19
CA TYR A 133 -10.11 8.53 -1.15
C TYR A 133 -10.05 7.98 0.27
N HIS A 134 -10.64 6.82 0.52
CA HIS A 134 -10.71 6.21 1.85
C HIS A 134 -9.66 5.11 2.00
N TYR A 135 -8.85 5.21 3.05
CA TYR A 135 -7.71 4.34 3.30
C TYR A 135 -8.04 3.33 4.39
N TRP A 136 -7.77 2.07 4.11
CA TRP A 136 -8.10 0.96 4.99
C TRP A 136 -6.89 0.08 5.25
N HIS A 137 -6.69 -0.25 6.52
CA HIS A 137 -5.70 -1.20 6.99
C HIS A 137 -6.39 -2.54 7.26
N VAL A 138 -6.15 -3.51 6.39
CA VAL A 138 -6.79 -4.83 6.45
C VAL A 138 -5.92 -5.78 7.27
N LYS A 139 -6.57 -6.45 8.22
CA LYS A 139 -5.95 -7.41 9.10
C LYS A 139 -6.46 -8.81 8.79
N ARG A 140 -5.62 -9.80 9.04
CA ARG A 140 -6.01 -11.20 9.06
C ARG A 140 -5.77 -11.80 10.45
N TRP A 141 -6.60 -12.74 10.84
CA TRP A 141 -6.39 -13.51 12.05
C TRP A 141 -5.35 -14.59 11.80
N VAL A 142 -4.36 -14.69 12.67
CA VAL A 142 -3.32 -15.72 12.61
C VAL A 142 -3.25 -16.44 13.95
N TRP A 143 -3.07 -17.76 13.89
CA TRP A 143 -2.88 -18.61 15.06
C TRP A 143 -1.38 -18.86 15.31
N SER A 144 -0.97 -18.79 16.58
CA SER A 144 0.34 -19.21 17.07
C SER A 144 0.13 -20.14 18.26
N GLY A 145 0.23 -21.44 18.00
CA GLY A 145 -0.15 -22.48 18.95
C GLY A 145 -1.64 -22.36 19.31
N PHE A 146 -1.93 -22.06 20.57
CA PHE A 146 -3.28 -21.92 21.11
C PHE A 146 -3.75 -20.47 21.29
N PHE A 147 -2.90 -19.49 20.96
CA PHE A 147 -3.26 -18.07 20.95
C PHE A 147 -3.46 -17.59 19.52
N GLY A 148 -4.36 -16.63 19.31
CA GLY A 148 -4.53 -15.97 18.02
C GLY A 148 -4.43 -14.46 18.15
N TYR A 149 -4.02 -13.81 17.07
CA TYR A 149 -3.89 -12.36 17.00
C TYR A 149 -4.18 -11.86 15.58
N TRP A 150 -4.64 -10.61 15.50
CA TRP A 150 -4.79 -9.90 14.23
C TRP A 150 -3.44 -9.33 13.79
N THR A 151 -3.01 -9.67 12.58
CA THR A 151 -1.82 -9.10 11.94
C THR A 151 -2.23 -8.36 10.68
N TYR A 152 -1.40 -7.40 10.26
CA TYR A 152 -1.53 -6.80 8.94
C TYR A 152 -1.55 -7.88 7.85
N ASP A 153 -2.46 -7.73 6.90
CA ASP A 153 -2.52 -8.54 5.68
C ASP A 153 -2.18 -7.68 4.47
N HIS A 154 -3.00 -6.66 4.21
CA HIS A 154 -2.83 -5.72 3.10
C HIS A 154 -3.53 -4.39 3.40
N SER A 155 -3.43 -3.44 2.47
CA SER A 155 -4.15 -2.17 2.53
C SER A 155 -5.09 -2.05 1.34
N GLU A 156 -6.22 -1.38 1.55
CA GLU A 156 -7.20 -1.08 0.50
C GLU A 156 -7.36 0.44 0.36
N LEU A 157 -7.71 0.86 -0.86
CA LEU A 157 -8.06 2.24 -1.18
C LEU A 157 -9.39 2.27 -1.89
N ALA A 158 -10.34 3.00 -1.34
CA ALA A 158 -11.61 3.26 -1.99
C ALA A 158 -11.57 4.64 -2.65
N ARG A 159 -12.07 4.77 -3.87
CA ARG A 159 -12.30 6.05 -4.55
C ARG A 159 -13.78 6.32 -4.63
N CYS A 160 -14.27 7.27 -3.84
CA CYS A 160 -15.69 7.51 -3.59
C CYS A 160 -16.09 8.86 -4.18
N LEU A 161 -17.13 8.89 -5.02
CA LEU A 161 -17.60 10.15 -5.60
C LEU A 161 -18.32 10.97 -4.50
N ILE A 162 -18.03 12.27 -4.46
CA ILE A 162 -18.68 13.23 -3.56
C ILE A 162 -19.99 13.74 -4.17
#